data_AF-A0A3B0W487-F1
#
_entry.id   AF-A0A3B0W487-F1
#
_cell.length_a   1.000
_cell.length_b   1.000
_cell.length_c   1.000
_cell.angle_alpha   90.00
_cell.angle_beta   90.00
_cell.angle_gamma   90.00
#
_symmetry.space_group_name_H-M   'P 1'
#
loop_
_entity.id
_entity.type
_entity.pdbx_description
1 polymer ?
#
loop_
_entity_poly.entity_id
_entity_poly.type
_entity_poly.pdbx_seq_one_letter_code
_entity_poly.pdbx_strand_id
1 'polypeptide(L)' 'MKEKIIQIEKGKEGIALPADFLRHLELIPGAEVEIKLDKGKKWILVRPLHAEDFVDHFKDAIDSMS' A
#
# COMPACT_ATOMS: atom_id res chain seq x y z
N MET A 1 13.29 -2.19 11.42
CA MET A 1 11.94 -1.61 11.25
C MET A 1 12.09 -0.30 10.50
N LYS A 2 11.27 -0.04 9.47
CA LYS A 2 11.22 1.26 8.78
C LYS A 2 10.07 2.07 9.38
N GLU A 3 10.35 3.31 9.75
CA GLU A 3 9.37 4.22 10.37
C GLU A 3 9.46 5.58 9.69
N LYS A 4 8.32 6.26 9.53
CA LYS A 4 8.26 7.62 9.01
C LYS A 4 7.08 8.35 9.61
N ILE A 5 7.33 9.53 10.17
CA ILE A 5 6.29 10.44 10.63
C ILE A 5 5.78 11.22 9.41
N ILE A 6 4.46 11.20 9.21
CA ILE A 6 3.79 11.93 8.13
C ILE A 6 2.70 12.82 8.72
N GLN A 7 2.37 13.89 8.00
CA GLN A 7 1.30 14.80 8.38
C GLN A 7 0.03 14.45 7.61
N ILE A 8 -1.11 14.40 8.31
CA ILE A 8 -2.43 14.29 7.68
C ILE A 8 -2.79 15.68 7.14
N GLU A 9 -3.02 15.76 5.83
CA GLU A 9 -3.37 17.02 5.18
C GLU A 9 -4.81 17.44 5.50
N LYS A 10 -5.00 18.74 5.78
CA LYS A 10 -6.32 19.29 6.07
C LYS A 10 -7.20 19.23 4.81
N GLY A 11 -8.42 18.73 4.96
CA GLY A 11 -9.41 18.68 3.88
C GLY A 11 -9.24 17.52 2.90
N LYS A 12 -8.30 16.59 3.16
CA LYS A 12 -8.23 15.32 2.46
C LYS A 12 -8.79 14.20 3.32
N GLU A 13 -9.52 13.30 2.69
CA GLU A 13 -9.93 12.05 3.32
C GLU A 13 -8.77 11.05 3.23
N GLY A 14 -8.35 10.50 4.38
CA GLY A 14 -7.33 9.45 4.46
C GLY A 14 -5.89 9.94 4.68
N ILE A 15 -4.94 8.99 4.60
CA ILE A 15 -3.52 9.17 4.87
C ILE A 15 -2.73 8.67 3.67
N ALA A 16 -1.82 9.49 3.15
CA ALA A 16 -0.92 9.07 2.07
C ALA A 16 0.21 8.19 2.64
N LEU A 17 0.30 6.94 2.18
CA LEU A 17 1.40 6.05 2.56
C LEU A 17 2.68 6.39 1.79
N PRO A 18 3.86 6.33 2.44
CA PRO A 18 5.13 6.54 1.75
C PRO A 18 5.36 5.53 0.62
N ALA A 19 5.91 5.99 -0.52
CA ALA A 19 6.12 5.15 -1.70
C ALA A 19 7.04 3.94 -1.44
N ASP A 20 8.03 4.09 -0.56
CA ASP A 20 8.92 3.00 -0.18
C ASP A 20 8.22 1.92 0.67
N PHE A 21 7.15 2.28 1.37
CA PHE A 21 6.32 1.34 2.13
C PHE A 21 5.39 0.60 1.18
N LEU A 22 4.78 1.31 0.22
CA LEU A 22 3.97 0.70 -0.84
C LEU A 22 4.77 -0.33 -1.65
N ARG A 23 6.00 -0.01 -2.04
CA ARG A 23 6.91 -0.96 -2.72
C ARG A 23 7.21 -2.19 -1.87
N HIS A 24 7.41 -2.02 -0.57
CA HIS A 24 7.67 -3.14 0.32
C HIS A 24 6.43 -4.02 0.54
N LEU A 25 5.24 -3.42 0.49
CA LEU A 25 3.96 -4.12 0.53
C LEU A 25 3.48 -4.59 -0.85
N GLU A 26 4.28 -4.37 -1.91
CA GLU A 26 3.95 -4.69 -3.31
C GLU A 26 2.59 -4.10 -3.75
N LEU A 27 2.22 -2.94 -3.19
CA LEU A 27 0.97 -2.25 -3.49
C LEU A 27 1.13 -1.32 -4.69
N ILE A 28 0.21 -1.46 -5.65
CA ILE A 28 0.03 -0.57 -6.79
C ILE A 28 -1.27 0.24 -6.65
N PRO A 29 -1.41 1.38 -7.36
CA PRO A 29 -2.68 2.10 -7.41
C PRO A 29 -3.82 1.19 -7.87
N GLY A 30 -4.93 1.18 -7.13
CA GLY A 30 -6.08 0.32 -7.39
C GLY A 30 -6.05 -1.05 -6.70
N ALA A 31 -4.95 -1.42 -6.03
CA ALA A 31 -4.87 -2.67 -5.27
C ALA A 31 -5.84 -2.69 -4.08
N GLU A 32 -6.45 -3.84 -3.85
CA GLU A 32 -7.29 -4.07 -2.67
C GLU A 32 -6.45 -4.37 -1.42
N VAL A 33 -6.82 -3.72 -0.31
CA VAL A 33 -6.15 -3.89 0.98
C VAL A 33 -7.16 -4.19 2.08
N GLU A 34 -6.75 -5.03 3.02
CA GLU A 34 -7.44 -5.21 4.30
C GLU A 34 -6.93 -4.15 5.29
N ILE A 35 -7.86 -3.45 5.95
CA ILE A 35 -7.55 -2.51 7.03
C ILE A 35 -8.09 -3.08 8.34
N LYS A 36 -7.21 -3.22 9.34
CA LYS A 36 -7.57 -3.64 10.71
C LYS A 36 -7.22 -2.57 11.73
N LEU A 37 -8.16 -2.25 12.61
CA LEU A 37 -7.96 -1.37 13.76
C LEU A 37 -7.68 -2.18 15.03
N ASP A 38 -6.45 -2.12 15.53
CA ASP A 38 -6.10 -2.60 16.86
C ASP A 38 -6.41 -1.47 17.87
N LYS A 39 -7.55 -1.58 18.55
CA LYS A 39 -7.99 -0.58 19.54
C LYS A 39 -7.11 -0.52 20.78
N GLY A 40 -6.48 -1.63 21.17
CA GLY A 40 -5.63 -1.69 22.35
C GLY A 40 -4.35 -0.88 22.16
N LYS A 41 -3.78 -0.97 20.96
CA LYS A 41 -2.56 -0.22 20.58
C LYS A 41 -2.83 1.10 19.88
N LYS A 42 -4.10 1.35 19.50
CA LYS A 42 -4.51 2.47 18.64
C LYS A 42 -3.78 2.45 17.29
N TRP A 43 -3.62 1.27 16.71
CA TRP A 43 -2.89 1.07 15.46
C TRP A 43 -3.85 0.71 14.33
N ILE A 44 -3.52 1.17 13.13
CA ILE A 44 -4.10 0.67 11.90
C ILE A 44 -3.06 -0.23 11.23
N LEU A 45 -3.46 -1.46 10.92
CA LEU A 45 -2.68 -2.40 10.13
C LEU A 45 -3.30 -2.44 8.72
N VAL A 46 -2.44 -2.31 7.71
CA VAL A 46 -2.80 -2.42 6.30
C VAL A 46 -2.10 -3.65 5.73
N ARG A 47 -2.86 -4.53 5.08
CA ARG A 47 -2.35 -5.76 4.48
C ARG A 47 -2.86 -5.88 3.04
N PRO A 48 -2.00 -6.18 2.05
CA PRO A 48 -2.45 -6.54 0.70
C PRO A 48 -3.33 -7.80 0.73
N LEU A 49 -4.46 -7.79 0.00
CA LEU A 49 -5.37 -8.95 -0.06
C LEU A 49 -4.91 -10.00 -1.09
N HIS A 50 -4.43 -9.57 -2.25
CA HIS A 50 -4.01 -10.44 -3.34
C HIS A 50 -2.51 -10.25 -3.62
N ALA A 51 -1.70 -11.26 -3.24
CA ALA A 51 -0.32 -11.40 -3.71
C ALA A 51 -0.23 -12.32 -4.94
N GLU A 52 -1.36 -12.84 -5.44
CA GLU A 52 -1.35 -13.95 -6.39
C GLU A 52 -1.22 -13.53 -7.87
N ASP A 53 -1.49 -12.28 -8.25
CA ASP A 53 -1.46 -11.86 -9.67
C ASP A 53 -0.47 -10.72 -9.97
N PHE A 54 0.60 -10.58 -9.18
CA PHE A 54 1.68 -9.63 -9.51
C PHE A 54 2.31 -9.95 -10.87
N VAL A 55 2.43 -11.24 -11.23
CA VAL A 55 3.04 -11.68 -12.50
C VAL A 55 2.12 -11.43 -13.70
N ASP A 56 0.81 -11.60 -13.55
CA ASP A 56 -0.12 -11.47 -14.68
C ASP A 56 -0.50 -10.01 -14.98
N HIS A 57 -0.55 -9.13 -13.98
CA HIS A 57 -0.76 -7.69 -14.23
C HIS A 57 0.48 -6.94 -14.75
N PHE A 58 1.70 -7.49 -14.55
CA PHE A 58 2.94 -6.84 -14.99
C PHE A 58 3.54 -7.38 -16.28
N LYS A 59 3.03 -8.48 -16.87
CA LYS A 59 3.50 -8.94 -18.20
C LYS A 59 3.42 -7.82 -19.25
N ASP A 60 2.28 -7.15 -19.33
CA ASP A 60 2.08 -6.06 -20.29
C ASP A 60 2.96 -4.83 -20.01
N ALA A 61 3.23 -4.55 -18.73
CA ALA A 61 4.06 -3.41 -18.31
C ALA A 61 5.57 -3.68 -18.52
N ILE A 62 6.01 -4.94 -18.39
CA ILE A 62 7.39 -5.37 -18.65
C ILE A 62 7.64 -5.46 -20.16
N ASP A 63 6.68 -5.97 -20.94
CA ASP A 63 6.80 -6.05 -22.40
C ASP A 63 6.80 -4.66 -23.07
N SER A 64 6.18 -3.66 -22.44
CA SER A 64 6.16 -2.27 -22.95
C SER A 64 7.45 -1.47 -22.67
N MET A 65 8.43 -2.04 -21.94
CA MET A 65 9.74 -1.42 -21.67
C MET A 65 10.91 -2.11 -22.40
N SER A 66 10.61 -2.97 -23.38
CA SER A 66 11.60 -3.68 -24.22
C SER A 66 11.81 -3.01 -25.59
#